data_AF-A0AAW1QCE1-F1
#
_entry.id   AF-A0AAW1QCE1-F1
#
_cell.length_a   1.000
_cell.length_b   1.000
_cell.length_c   1.000
_cell.angle_alpha   90.00
_cell.angle_beta   90.00
_cell.angle_gamma   90.00
#
_symmetry.space_group_name_H-M   'P 1'
#
loop_
_entity.id
_entity.type
_entity.pdbx_description
1 polymer ?
#
loop_
_entity_poly.entity_id
_entity_poly.type
_entity_poly.pdbx_seq_one_letter_code
_entity_poly.pdbx_strand_id
1 'polypeptide(L)'
;MVFYHEPRGFGPGPADNLIYVGRDKFENEDLIKYGLPHDVWFHVDDLSSAHVYLRLPPSSSFESIPADILEDCAQLVKANSIQGNKLNNITVVYTPWANLKKTQSMDVGQVSFKDNKQVKKVAVPKRINEIVNRLNKSKREEYPDLAGQREAYDQGIRLQKKTEVQEQRRSEKAAKDEAKRQQEARSYQHLMQDDAMVSSQDMASKYQSNKAFEDDFM
;
A
#
# COMPACT_ATOMS: atom_id res chain seq x y z
N MET A 1 -22.57 7.23 12.48
CA MET A 1 -21.88 8.33 13.21
C MET A 1 -20.52 7.87 13.68
N VAL A 2 -19.49 8.60 13.26
CA VAL A 2 -18.09 8.27 13.52
C VAL A 2 -17.42 9.45 14.24
N PHE A 3 -16.63 9.13 15.26
CA PHE A 3 -15.81 10.10 15.97
C PHE A 3 -14.39 10.07 15.44
N TYR A 4 -13.88 11.21 15.01
CA TYR A 4 -12.51 11.39 14.57
C TYR A 4 -11.67 12.07 15.65
N HIS A 5 -10.42 11.65 15.80
CA HIS A 5 -9.46 12.17 16.76
C HIS A 5 -8.11 12.40 16.09
N GLU A 6 -7.42 13.45 16.50
CA GLU A 6 -6.10 13.81 16.00
C GLU A 6 -5.03 13.27 16.98
N PRO A 7 -4.17 12.32 16.56
CA PRO A 7 -3.10 11.80 17.41
C PRO A 7 -1.99 12.84 17.65
N ARG A 8 -1.09 12.57 18.60
CA ARG A 8 0.15 13.36 18.75
C ARG A 8 0.90 13.45 17.43
N GLY A 9 1.31 14.67 17.07
CA GLY A 9 2.06 14.93 15.84
C GLY A 9 1.22 15.00 14.58
N PHE A 10 -0.11 15.12 14.70
CA PHE A 10 -1.00 15.36 13.57
C PHE A 10 -0.65 16.67 12.85
N GLY A 11 -0.23 16.57 11.59
CA GLY A 11 -0.28 17.65 10.63
C GLY A 11 -1.66 17.70 9.93
N PRO A 12 -2.07 18.85 9.38
CA PRO A 12 -3.31 18.93 8.59
C PRO A 12 -3.16 18.40 7.15
N GLY A 13 -2.24 17.45 6.89
CA GLY A 13 -1.88 16.98 5.56
C GLY A 13 -2.45 15.61 5.18
N PRO A 14 -2.40 15.24 3.88
CA PRO A 14 -2.81 13.93 3.37
C PRO A 14 -1.86 12.78 3.78
N ALA A 15 -0.80 13.07 4.52
CA ALA A 15 0.19 12.11 5.01
C ALA A 15 0.05 11.81 6.51
N ASP A 16 -1.03 12.28 7.14
CA ASP A 16 -1.18 12.24 8.58
C ASP A 16 -2.02 11.06 9.07
N ASN A 17 -1.70 10.64 10.29
CA ASN A 17 -2.38 9.54 10.97
C ASN A 17 -3.71 10.04 11.52
N LEU A 18 -4.81 9.33 11.23
CA LEU A 18 -6.13 9.72 11.71
C LEU A 18 -6.72 8.60 12.56
N ILE A 19 -7.16 8.93 13.78
CA ILE A 19 -7.85 7.98 14.66
C ILE A 19 -9.35 8.17 14.47
N TYR A 20 -10.10 7.07 14.38
CA TYR A 20 -11.55 7.14 14.34
C TYR A 20 -12.22 5.97 15.08
N VAL A 21 -13.42 6.22 15.60
CA VAL A 21 -14.17 5.31 16.49
C VAL A 21 -15.64 5.34 16.12
N GLY A 22 -16.27 4.18 15.98
CA GLY A 22 -17.72 4.10 15.80
C GLY A 22 -18.46 4.48 17.08
N ARG A 23 -19.60 5.17 16.96
CA ARG A 23 -20.42 5.54 18.12
C ARG A 23 -20.93 4.31 18.88
N ASP A 24 -21.31 3.27 18.14
CA ASP A 24 -21.87 2.05 18.70
C ASP A 24 -21.46 0.81 17.89
N LYS A 25 -22.00 -0.35 18.30
CA LYS A 25 -21.71 -1.64 17.68
C LYS A 25 -22.19 -1.76 16.23
N PHE A 26 -23.22 -1.01 15.81
CA PHE A 26 -23.73 -1.06 14.44
C PHE A 26 -22.83 -0.25 13.51
N GLU A 27 -22.42 0.93 13.95
CA GLU A 27 -21.43 1.75 13.23
C GLU A 27 -20.09 1.02 13.11
N ASN A 28 -19.72 0.23 14.13
CA ASN A 28 -18.52 -0.60 14.06
C ASN A 28 -18.62 -1.69 12.98
N GLU A 29 -19.79 -2.25 12.69
CA GLU A 29 -19.96 -3.22 11.60
C GLU A 29 -19.76 -2.55 10.23
N ASP A 30 -20.29 -1.33 10.05
CA ASP A 30 -20.08 -0.57 8.81
C ASP A 30 -18.61 -0.17 8.64
N LEU A 31 -17.93 0.23 9.72
CA LEU A 31 -16.49 0.51 9.68
C LEU A 31 -15.66 -0.74 9.35
N ILE A 32 -16.05 -1.92 9.84
CA ILE A 32 -15.40 -3.19 9.46
C ILE A 32 -15.66 -3.50 7.98
N LYS A 33 -16.86 -3.23 7.47
CA LYS A 33 -17.22 -3.53 6.09
C LYS A 33 -16.49 -2.64 5.08
N TYR A 34 -16.32 -1.35 5.39
CA TYR A 34 -15.76 -0.35 4.48
C TYR A 34 -14.35 0.13 4.85
N GLY A 35 -13.67 -0.52 5.80
CA GLY A 35 -12.30 -0.18 6.18
C GLY A 35 -11.33 -0.27 5.01
N LEU A 36 -10.25 0.51 5.05
CA LEU A 36 -9.18 0.55 4.05
C LEU A 36 -8.05 -0.43 4.40
N PRO A 37 -7.23 -0.85 3.42
CA PRO A 37 -6.10 -1.77 3.68
C PRO A 37 -5.05 -1.20 4.65
N HIS A 38 -4.92 0.13 4.72
CA HIS A 38 -3.98 0.83 5.60
C HIS A 38 -4.56 1.12 7.00
N ASP A 39 -5.80 0.71 7.25
CA ASP A 39 -6.42 0.91 8.55
C ASP A 39 -5.95 -0.19 9.53
N VAL A 40 -5.63 0.20 10.75
CA VAL A 40 -5.24 -0.68 11.84
C VAL A 40 -6.33 -0.64 12.91
N TRP A 41 -6.81 -1.81 13.30
CA TRP A 41 -7.87 -1.98 14.30
C TRP A 41 -7.28 -2.26 15.67
N PHE A 42 -7.86 -1.66 16.70
CA PHE A 42 -7.48 -1.80 18.11
C PHE A 42 -8.68 -2.20 18.97
N HIS A 43 -8.42 -3.07 19.94
CA HIS A 43 -9.41 -3.55 20.90
C HIS A 43 -8.74 -4.04 22.19
N VAL A 44 -9.43 -4.03 23.32
CA VAL A 44 -8.93 -4.62 24.57
C VAL A 44 -9.02 -6.13 24.51
N ASP A 45 -7.97 -6.84 24.92
CA ASP A 45 -7.96 -8.30 24.99
C ASP A 45 -9.03 -8.79 25.98
N ASP A 46 -9.85 -9.76 25.58
CA ASP A 46 -10.86 -10.46 26.40
C ASP A 46 -11.95 -9.61 27.10
N LEU A 47 -12.03 -8.30 26.83
CA LEU A 47 -13.03 -7.40 27.44
C LEU A 47 -13.84 -6.67 26.39
N SER A 48 -15.11 -6.38 26.71
CA SER A 48 -15.94 -5.51 25.88
C SER A 48 -15.37 -4.08 25.85
N SER A 49 -14.95 -3.63 24.67
CA SER A 49 -14.41 -2.29 24.45
C SER A 49 -14.83 -1.71 23.11
N ALA A 50 -14.70 -0.40 22.95
CA ALA A 50 -14.92 0.25 21.66
C ALA A 50 -13.88 -0.20 20.63
N HIS A 51 -14.28 -0.28 19.36
CA HIS A 51 -13.36 -0.52 18.25
C HIS A 51 -12.75 0.81 17.83
N VAL A 52 -11.44 0.94 18.02
CA VAL A 52 -10.69 2.11 17.57
C VAL A 52 -9.92 1.75 16.33
N TYR A 53 -9.92 2.64 15.35
CA TYR A 53 -9.20 2.47 14.09
C TYR A 53 -8.18 3.59 13.93
N LEU A 54 -7.02 3.24 13.38
CA LEU A 54 -5.98 4.17 12.99
C LEU A 54 -5.77 4.06 11.49
N ARG A 55 -6.03 5.14 10.76
CA ARG A 55 -5.69 5.26 9.36
C ARG A 55 -4.24 5.70 9.24
N LEU A 56 -3.42 4.83 8.65
CA LEU A 56 -2.02 5.10 8.38
C LEU A 56 -1.85 5.72 6.98
N PRO A 57 -0.85 6.59 6.78
CA PRO A 57 -0.50 7.07 5.45
C PRO A 57 -0.04 5.90 4.57
N PRO A 58 -0.28 5.94 3.25
CA PRO A 58 0.02 4.84 2.33
C PRO A 58 1.48 4.38 2.33
N SER A 59 2.40 5.27 2.71
CA SER A 59 3.84 5.02 2.78
C SER A 59 4.29 4.29 4.06
N SER A 60 3.42 4.16 5.06
CA SER A 60 3.76 3.58 6.36
C SER A 60 3.22 2.17 6.54
N SER A 61 3.96 1.36 7.30
CA SER A 61 3.57 0.00 7.64
C SER A 61 2.96 -0.03 9.04
N PHE A 62 2.06 -0.99 9.28
CA PHE A 62 1.49 -1.23 10.62
C PHE A 62 2.54 -1.64 11.66
N GLU A 63 3.74 -2.05 11.22
CA GLU A 63 4.83 -2.40 12.11
C GLU A 63 5.66 -1.20 12.56
N SER A 64 5.63 -0.12 11.80
CA SER A 64 6.44 1.09 12.02
C SER A 64 5.64 2.23 12.66
N ILE A 65 4.59 1.90 13.40
CA ILE A 65 3.74 2.91 14.06
C ILE A 65 4.53 3.53 15.22
N PRO A 66 4.65 4.88 15.30
CA PRO A 66 5.28 5.54 16.43
C PRO A 66 4.64 5.16 17.76
N ALA A 67 5.47 4.94 18.79
CA ALA A 67 5.01 4.54 20.13
C ALA A 67 4.00 5.54 20.73
N ASP A 68 4.17 6.83 20.46
CA ASP A 68 3.25 7.89 20.89
C ASP A 68 1.83 7.74 20.36
N ILE A 69 1.68 7.38 19.07
CA ILE A 69 0.38 7.19 18.42
C ILE A 69 -0.27 5.91 18.93
N LEU A 70 0.53 4.86 19.10
CA LEU A 70 0.09 3.59 19.64
C LEU A 70 -0.37 3.72 21.10
N GLU A 71 0.30 4.54 21.92
CA GLU A 71 -0.13 4.87 23.27
C GLU A 71 -1.46 5.65 23.25
N ASP A 72 -1.60 6.66 22.38
CA ASP A 72 -2.84 7.42 22.22
C ASP A 72 -4.02 6.51 21.87
N CYS A 73 -3.86 5.61 20.89
CA CYS A 73 -4.88 4.61 20.52
C CYS A 73 -5.22 3.70 21.70
N ALA A 74 -4.20 3.15 22.38
CA ALA A 74 -4.41 2.20 23.47
C ALA A 74 -5.12 2.84 24.68
N GLN A 75 -4.77 4.09 25.00
CA GLN A 75 -5.44 4.88 26.04
C GLN A 75 -6.89 5.19 25.67
N LEU A 76 -7.18 5.48 24.40
CA LEU A 76 -8.54 5.74 23.93
C LEU A 76 -9.42 4.48 24.01
N VAL A 77 -8.93 3.32 23.57
CA VAL A 77 -9.66 2.05 23.67
C VAL A 77 -9.95 1.73 25.14
N LYS A 78 -8.93 1.87 26.01
CA LYS A 78 -9.06 1.64 27.45
C LYS A 78 -10.11 2.55 28.08
N ALA A 79 -10.08 3.85 27.75
CA ALA A 79 -11.03 4.82 28.28
C ALA A 79 -12.47 4.54 27.83
N ASN A 80 -12.64 4.02 26.62
CA ASN A 80 -13.92 3.65 26.03
C ASN A 80 -14.30 2.17 26.25
N SER A 81 -13.66 1.48 27.21
CA SER A 81 -14.05 0.14 27.65
C SER A 81 -14.82 0.20 28.96
N ILE A 82 -15.96 -0.50 29.03
CA ILE A 82 -16.82 -0.51 30.23
C ILE A 82 -16.08 -1.09 31.44
N GLN A 83 -15.44 -2.25 31.25
CA GLN A 83 -14.68 -2.93 32.30
C GLN A 83 -13.21 -2.50 32.29
N GLY A 84 -12.61 -2.34 31.11
CA GLY A 84 -11.19 -2.02 30.98
C GLY A 84 -10.79 -0.61 31.45
N ASN A 85 -11.74 0.32 31.55
CA ASN A 85 -11.45 1.62 32.14
C ASN A 85 -11.12 1.53 33.65
N LYS A 86 -11.62 0.51 34.36
CA LYS A 86 -11.45 0.35 35.81
C LYS A 86 -10.27 -0.54 36.21
N LEU A 87 -9.85 -1.44 35.31
CA LEU A 87 -8.77 -2.38 35.58
C LEU A 87 -7.40 -1.76 35.25
N ASN A 88 -6.36 -2.16 35.96
CA ASN A 88 -4.97 -1.80 35.62
C ASN A 88 -4.32 -2.96 34.85
N ASN A 89 -3.17 -2.69 34.21
CA ASN A 89 -2.38 -3.69 33.48
C ASN A 89 -3.19 -4.45 32.43
N ILE A 90 -3.82 -3.70 31.53
CA ILE A 90 -4.65 -4.27 30.47
C ILE A 90 -3.83 -4.43 29.21
N THR A 91 -4.10 -5.51 28.48
CA THR A 91 -3.53 -5.74 27.16
C THR A 91 -4.48 -5.20 26.09
N VAL A 92 -3.98 -4.35 25.22
CA VAL A 92 -4.67 -3.90 24.01
C VAL A 92 -4.07 -4.65 22.83
N VAL A 93 -4.92 -5.27 22.02
CA VAL A 93 -4.53 -5.93 20.79
C VAL A 93 -4.71 -4.98 19.62
N TYR A 94 -3.81 -5.06 18.64
CA TYR A 94 -3.95 -4.34 17.39
C TYR A 94 -3.54 -5.22 16.20
N THR A 95 -4.25 -5.04 15.09
CA THR A 95 -4.03 -5.81 13.86
C THR A 95 -4.46 -4.99 12.65
N PRO A 96 -3.86 -5.19 11.47
CA PRO A 96 -4.36 -4.62 10.23
C PRO A 96 -5.82 -5.02 9.97
N TRP A 97 -6.61 -4.11 9.41
CA TRP A 97 -8.00 -4.35 9.03
C TRP A 97 -8.13 -5.56 8.08
N ALA A 98 -7.19 -5.73 7.16
CA ALA A 98 -7.18 -6.86 6.22
C ALA A 98 -7.15 -8.24 6.89
N ASN A 99 -6.65 -8.33 8.13
CA ASN A 99 -6.57 -9.55 8.92
C ASN A 99 -7.86 -9.84 9.72
N LEU A 100 -8.79 -8.89 9.80
CA LEU A 100 -10.07 -9.12 10.47
C LEU A 100 -10.92 -10.11 9.66
N LYS A 101 -11.59 -11.00 10.39
CA LYS A 101 -12.53 -11.98 9.86
C LYS A 101 -13.87 -11.83 10.58
N LYS A 102 -14.87 -11.42 9.83
CA LYS A 102 -16.27 -11.40 10.26
C LYS A 102 -17.06 -12.41 9.43
N THR A 103 -17.74 -13.34 10.08
CA THR A 103 -18.70 -14.25 9.42
C THR A 103 -20.13 -13.81 9.71
N GLN A 104 -21.07 -14.12 8.83
CA GLN A 104 -22.49 -13.77 9.01
C GLN A 104 -23.12 -14.43 10.25
N SER A 105 -22.55 -15.54 10.72
CA SER A 105 -22.96 -16.25 11.93
C SER A 105 -22.47 -15.62 13.24
N MET A 106 -21.58 -14.61 13.19
CA MET A 106 -21.03 -13.97 14.38
C MET A 106 -21.93 -12.84 14.86
N ASP A 107 -22.12 -12.74 16.17
CA ASP A 107 -22.91 -11.69 16.79
C ASP A 107 -22.34 -10.30 16.50
N VAL A 108 -23.20 -9.28 16.54
CA VAL A 108 -22.82 -7.89 16.29
C VAL A 108 -21.73 -7.45 17.28
N GLY A 109 -20.60 -6.98 16.76
CA GLY A 109 -19.41 -6.62 17.54
C GLY A 109 -18.40 -7.76 17.76
N GLN A 110 -18.77 -9.02 17.50
CA GLN A 110 -17.81 -10.12 17.55
C GLN A 110 -16.93 -10.12 16.29
N VAL A 111 -15.62 -10.16 16.47
CA VAL A 111 -14.64 -10.20 15.37
C VAL A 111 -13.64 -11.31 15.65
N SER A 112 -13.24 -12.03 14.60
CA SER A 112 -12.18 -13.04 14.64
C SER A 112 -11.00 -12.60 13.78
N PHE A 113 -9.87 -13.31 13.87
CA PHE A 113 -8.66 -13.02 13.10
C PHE A 113 -8.43 -14.13 12.07
N LYS A 114 -7.86 -13.77 10.90
CA LYS A 114 -7.41 -14.76 9.91
C LYS A 114 -6.09 -15.39 10.39
N ASP A 115 -5.13 -14.54 10.71
CA ASP A 115 -3.81 -14.93 11.19
C ASP A 115 -3.51 -14.32 12.57
N ASN A 116 -3.36 -15.17 13.58
CA ASN A 116 -2.98 -14.73 14.93
C ASN A 116 -1.55 -14.17 15.00
N LYS A 117 -0.70 -14.47 14.02
CA LYS A 117 0.68 -13.94 13.96
C LYS A 117 0.73 -12.45 13.64
N GLN A 118 -0.29 -11.91 12.96
CA GLN A 118 -0.37 -10.49 12.62
C GLN A 118 -1.01 -9.66 13.74
N VAL A 119 -1.42 -10.30 14.83
CA VAL A 119 -1.97 -9.63 16.03
C VAL A 119 -0.82 -9.27 16.96
N LYS A 120 -0.66 -7.98 17.21
CA LYS A 120 0.32 -7.45 18.15
C LYS A 120 -0.38 -7.00 19.43
N LYS A 121 0.35 -7.02 20.55
CA LYS A 121 -0.18 -6.72 21.87
C LYS A 121 0.60 -5.56 22.51
N VAL A 122 -0.11 -4.69 23.21
CA VAL A 122 0.43 -3.54 23.94
C VAL A 122 -0.07 -3.61 25.37
N ALA A 123 0.85 -3.59 26.34
CA ALA A 123 0.47 -3.52 27.74
C ALA A 123 0.26 -2.06 28.16
N VAL A 124 -0.92 -1.75 28.70
CA VAL A 124 -1.26 -0.44 29.24
C VAL A 124 -1.39 -0.55 30.77
N PRO A 125 -0.39 -0.06 31.54
CA PRO A 125 -0.38 -0.25 32.99
C PRO A 125 -1.47 0.56 33.70
N LYS A 126 -1.64 1.83 33.32
CA LYS A 126 -2.63 2.74 33.90
C LYS A 126 -3.24 3.64 32.84
N ARG A 127 -4.45 4.14 33.14
CA ARG A 127 -5.08 5.17 32.33
C ARG A 127 -4.36 6.50 32.53
N ILE A 128 -4.03 7.18 31.44
CA ILE A 128 -3.45 8.53 31.47
C ILE A 128 -4.52 9.53 31.03
N ASN A 129 -5.06 10.28 32.00
CA ASN A 129 -6.16 11.22 31.75
C ASN A 129 -5.77 12.38 30.83
N GLU A 130 -4.51 12.82 30.86
CA GLU A 130 -4.03 13.91 30.01
C GLU A 130 -4.16 13.58 28.52
N ILE A 131 -3.80 12.35 28.14
CA ILE A 131 -3.90 11.85 26.77
C ILE A 131 -5.36 11.82 26.32
N VAL A 132 -6.22 11.18 27.13
CA VAL A 132 -7.64 11.05 26.83
C VAL A 132 -8.32 12.41 26.72
N ASN A 133 -8.01 13.34 27.62
CA ASN A 133 -8.56 14.70 27.60
C ASN A 133 -8.12 15.48 26.37
N ARG A 134 -6.85 15.34 25.95
CA ARG A 134 -6.37 15.95 24.70
C ARG A 134 -7.10 15.38 23.49
N LEU A 135 -7.21 14.06 23.38
CA LEU A 135 -7.91 13.39 22.27
C LEU A 135 -9.40 13.76 22.22
N ASN A 136 -10.03 13.95 23.38
CA ASN A 136 -11.42 14.40 23.45
C ASN A 136 -11.60 15.86 23.03
N LYS A 137 -10.57 16.72 23.17
CA LYS A 137 -10.61 18.10 22.65
C LYS A 137 -10.54 18.15 21.12
N SER A 138 -9.79 17.24 20.51
CA SER A 138 -9.71 17.09 19.04
C SER A 138 -10.86 16.28 18.44
N LYS A 139 -11.85 15.89 19.25
CA LYS A 139 -12.95 15.04 18.81
C LYS A 139 -13.82 15.77 17.78
N ARG A 140 -13.94 15.21 16.58
CA ARG A 140 -14.89 15.65 15.55
C ARG A 140 -15.95 14.58 15.34
N GLU A 141 -17.20 15.00 15.26
CA GLU A 141 -18.33 14.10 15.03
C GLU A 141 -18.79 14.28 13.59
N GLU A 142 -18.71 13.21 12.80
CA GLU A 142 -19.08 13.25 11.39
C GLU A 142 -19.99 12.06 11.04
N TYR A 143 -20.72 12.24 9.92
CA TYR A 143 -21.55 11.21 9.29
C TYR A 143 -20.98 10.92 7.90
N PRO A 144 -19.79 10.31 7.82
CA PRO A 144 -19.15 10.02 6.54
C PRO A 144 -19.93 8.96 5.77
N ASP A 145 -20.06 9.15 4.45
CA ASP A 145 -20.46 8.06 3.55
C ASP A 145 -19.26 7.12 3.35
N LEU A 146 -19.19 6.10 4.21
CA LEU A 146 -18.10 5.12 4.23
C LEU A 146 -18.03 4.31 2.92
N ALA A 147 -19.18 4.05 2.29
CA ALA A 147 -19.24 3.29 1.05
C ALA A 147 -18.65 4.09 -0.12
N GLY A 148 -19.02 5.37 -0.23
CA GLY A 148 -18.47 6.28 -1.25
C GLY A 148 -16.96 6.49 -1.11
N GLN A 149 -16.45 6.65 0.12
CA GLN A 149 -15.00 6.78 0.35
C GLN A 149 -14.23 5.52 -0.06
N ARG A 150 -14.76 4.34 0.25
CA ARG A 150 -14.16 3.06 -0.13
C ARG A 150 -14.11 2.90 -1.65
N GLU A 151 -15.22 3.22 -2.33
CA GLU A 151 -15.29 3.11 -3.78
C GLU A 151 -14.33 4.09 -4.46
N ALA A 152 -14.25 5.34 -4.02
CA ALA A 152 -13.31 6.32 -4.55
C ALA A 152 -11.86 5.86 -4.39
N TYR A 153 -11.53 5.28 -3.23
CA TYR A 153 -10.21 4.69 -2.99
C TYR A 153 -9.92 3.52 -3.95
N ASP A 154 -10.86 2.59 -4.09
CA ASP A 154 -10.70 1.43 -4.98
C ASP A 154 -10.61 1.84 -6.46
N GLN A 155 -11.34 2.86 -6.87
CA GLN A 155 -11.22 3.45 -8.22
C GLN A 155 -9.84 4.07 -8.45
N GLY A 156 -9.31 4.81 -7.47
CA GLY A 156 -7.96 5.38 -7.52
C GLY A 156 -6.88 4.31 -7.68
N ILE A 157 -6.96 3.23 -6.89
CA ILE A 157 -6.02 2.10 -6.99
C ILE A 157 -6.12 1.39 -8.34
N ARG A 158 -7.33 1.21 -8.89
CA ARG A 158 -7.51 0.62 -10.23
C ARG A 158 -6.89 1.49 -11.32
N LEU A 159 -7.04 2.81 -11.21
CA LEU A 159 -6.46 3.75 -12.16
C LEU A 159 -4.93 3.71 -12.10
N GLN A 160 -4.33 3.76 -10.89
CA GLN A 160 -2.89 3.67 -10.69
C GLN A 160 -2.31 2.35 -11.24
N LYS A 161 -2.94 1.22 -10.95
CA LYS A 161 -2.51 -0.08 -11.52
C LYS A 161 -2.60 -0.10 -13.04
N LYS A 162 -3.64 0.52 -13.61
CA LYS A 162 -3.79 0.61 -15.07
C LYS A 162 -2.68 1.47 -15.68
N THR A 163 -2.34 2.60 -15.08
CA THR A 163 -1.25 3.47 -15.54
C THR A 163 0.10 2.77 -15.42
N GLU A 164 0.39 2.11 -14.30
CA GLU A 164 1.63 1.35 -14.10
C GLU A 164 1.79 0.22 -15.13
N VAL A 165 0.75 -0.57 -15.37
CA VAL A 165 0.78 -1.65 -16.38
C VAL A 165 0.96 -1.08 -17.78
N GLN A 166 0.34 0.08 -18.09
CA GLN A 166 0.49 0.73 -19.38
C GLN A 166 1.91 1.29 -19.58
N GLU A 167 2.52 1.87 -18.54
CA GLU A 167 3.91 2.33 -18.55
C GLU A 167 4.90 1.18 -18.70
N GLN A 168 4.71 0.08 -17.96
CA GLN A 168 5.52 -1.14 -18.10
C GLN A 168 5.45 -1.67 -19.52
N ARG A 169 4.25 -1.85 -20.08
CA ARG A 169 4.08 -2.29 -21.48
C ARG A 169 4.72 -1.35 -22.49
N ARG A 170 4.65 -0.04 -22.26
CA ARG A 170 5.28 0.97 -23.12
C ARG A 170 6.81 0.88 -23.05
N SER A 171 7.36 0.70 -21.86
CA SER A 171 8.81 0.53 -21.65
C SER A 171 9.34 -0.77 -22.28
N GLU A 172 8.62 -1.88 -22.13
CA GLU A 172 8.97 -3.16 -22.75
C GLU A 172 8.92 -3.09 -24.27
N LYS A 173 7.90 -2.42 -24.84
CA LYS A 173 7.81 -2.23 -26.29
C LYS A 173 8.98 -1.37 -26.81
N ALA A 174 9.29 -0.26 -26.13
CA ALA A 174 10.42 0.58 -26.49
C ALA A 174 11.77 -0.17 -26.41
N ALA A 175 11.95 -1.01 -25.38
CA ALA A 175 13.15 -1.83 -25.24
C ALA A 175 13.27 -2.90 -26.34
N LYS A 176 12.16 -3.52 -26.75
CA LYS A 176 12.13 -4.47 -27.88
C LYS A 176 12.43 -3.78 -29.21
N ASP A 177 11.84 -2.62 -29.45
CA ASP A 177 12.07 -1.85 -30.69
C ASP A 177 13.53 -1.37 -30.78
N GLU A 178 14.12 -0.93 -29.66
CA GLU A 178 15.53 -0.55 -29.60
C GLU A 178 16.47 -1.74 -29.77
N ALA A 179 16.19 -2.88 -29.12
CA ALA A 179 16.96 -4.10 -29.31
C ALA A 179 16.90 -4.58 -30.77
N LYS A 180 15.74 -4.47 -31.42
CA LYS A 180 15.58 -4.80 -32.84
C LYS A 180 16.40 -3.86 -33.72
N ARG A 181 16.37 -2.55 -33.49
CA ARG A 181 17.22 -1.58 -34.21
C ARG A 181 18.70 -1.85 -34.01
N GLN A 182 19.13 -2.18 -32.81
CA GLN A 182 20.52 -2.54 -32.53
C GLN A 182 20.92 -3.84 -33.21
N GLN A 183 20.04 -4.84 -33.25
CA GLN A 183 20.27 -6.07 -34.02
C GLN A 183 20.34 -5.79 -35.52
N GLU A 184 19.44 -4.97 -36.07
CA GLU A 184 19.44 -4.55 -37.47
C GLU A 184 20.68 -3.70 -37.82
N ALA A 185 21.17 -2.87 -36.90
CA ALA A 185 22.41 -2.11 -37.10
C ALA A 185 23.67 -2.97 -36.97
N ARG A 186 23.63 -4.02 -36.13
CA ARG A 186 24.72 -5.00 -35.98
C ARG A 186 24.71 -6.05 -37.07
N SER A 187 23.55 -6.37 -37.64
CA SER A 187 23.46 -7.27 -38.77
C SER A 187 23.86 -6.49 -40.03
N TYR A 188 25.00 -6.87 -40.62
CA TYR A 188 25.45 -6.43 -41.95
C TYR A 188 24.52 -6.93 -43.08
N GLN A 189 23.25 -7.21 -42.78
CA GLN A 189 22.31 -7.88 -43.66
C GLN A 189 21.86 -6.95 -44.80
N HIS A 190 21.86 -5.63 -44.58
CA HIS A 190 21.66 -4.66 -45.65
C HIS A 190 22.93 -4.39 -46.47
N LEU A 191 24.11 -4.78 -45.96
CA LEU A 191 25.40 -4.68 -46.67
C LEU A 191 25.71 -5.93 -47.52
N MET A 192 25.05 -7.06 -47.26
CA MET A 192 25.07 -8.25 -48.11
C MET A 192 23.96 -8.21 -49.17
N GLN A 193 24.00 -7.22 -50.04
CA GLN A 193 23.25 -7.27 -51.30
C GLN A 193 24.03 -8.15 -52.28
N ASP A 194 23.42 -9.22 -52.79
CA ASP A 194 24.05 -10.16 -53.73
C ASP A 194 24.53 -9.46 -55.01
N ASP A 195 23.91 -8.35 -55.42
CA ASP A 195 24.32 -7.53 -56.57
C ASP A 195 25.67 -6.80 -56.40
N ALA A 196 26.16 -6.62 -55.16
CA ALA A 196 27.43 -5.96 -54.85
C ALA A 196 28.54 -6.95 -54.43
N MET A 197 28.24 -8.25 -54.40
CA MET A 197 29.20 -9.31 -54.07
C MET A 197 29.98 -9.72 -55.32
N VAL A 198 31.29 -9.45 -55.34
CA VAL A 198 32.18 -9.93 -56.41
C VAL A 198 32.71 -11.31 -56.02
N SER A 199 32.46 -12.33 -56.83
CA SER A 199 32.99 -13.68 -56.56
C SER A 199 34.50 -13.72 -56.79
N SER A 200 35.19 -14.67 -56.14
CA SER A 200 36.64 -14.86 -56.35
C SER A 200 36.99 -15.25 -57.80
N GLN A 201 36.05 -15.85 -58.52
CA GLN A 201 36.19 -16.14 -59.95
C GLN A 201 36.09 -14.87 -60.81
N ASP A 202 35.20 -13.94 -60.47
CA ASP A 202 35.07 -12.66 -61.20
C ASP A 202 36.29 -11.75 -60.96
N MET A 203 36.85 -11.76 -59.76
CA MET A 203 38.10 -11.05 -59.42
C MET A 203 39.32 -11.61 -60.17
N ALA A 204 39.44 -12.94 -60.25
CA ALA A 204 40.52 -13.61 -60.98
C ALA A 204 40.42 -13.39 -62.51
N SER A 205 39.21 -13.17 -63.02
CA SER A 205 38.97 -12.85 -64.43
C SER A 205 39.35 -11.41 -64.78
N LYS A 206 39.19 -10.49 -63.83
CA LYS A 206 39.39 -9.05 -64.03
C LYS A 206 40.83 -8.60 -63.77
N TYR A 207 41.56 -9.27 -62.87
CA TYR A 207 42.96 -8.94 -62.55
C TYR A 207 43.85 -10.19 -62.66
N GLN A 208 44.88 -10.12 -63.51
CA GLN A 208 45.79 -11.24 -63.79
C GLN A 208 46.87 -11.46 -62.71
N SER A 209 47.06 -10.52 -61.78
CA SER A 209 48.01 -10.67 -60.66
C SER A 209 47.62 -9.78 -59.48
N ASN A 210 48.06 -10.15 -58.27
CA ASN A 210 47.80 -9.36 -57.05
C ASN A 210 48.27 -7.91 -57.15
N LYS A 211 49.34 -7.66 -57.91
CA LYS A 211 49.90 -6.32 -58.09
C LYS A 211 49.01 -5.40 -58.93
N ALA A 212 48.33 -5.95 -59.93
CA ALA A 212 47.39 -5.21 -60.77
C ALA A 212 46.08 -4.86 -60.04
N PHE A 213 45.75 -5.58 -58.97
CA PHE A 213 44.62 -5.27 -58.11
C PHE A 213 44.96 -4.14 -57.13
N GLU A 214 46.18 -4.12 -56.58
CA GLU A 214 46.63 -3.06 -55.67
C GLU A 214 46.79 -1.70 -56.37
N ASP A 215 47.22 -1.67 -57.64
CA ASP A 215 47.39 -0.44 -58.43
C ASP A 215 46.06 0.23 -58.85
N ASP A 216 44.95 -0.51 -58.92
CA ASP A 216 43.61 0.01 -59.29
C ASP A 216 42.80 0.51 -58.07
N PHE A 217 43.29 0.21 -56.86
CA PHE A 217 42.65 0.59 -55.59
C PHE A 217 43.27 1.85 -54.95
N MET A 218 44.49 2.24 -55.34
CA MET A 218 45.16 3.49 -54.90
C MET A 218 44.83 4.68 -55.80
#